data_AF-A0A3D9FEB9-F1
#
_entry.id   AF-A0A3D9FEB9-F1
#
_cell.length_a   1.000
_cell.length_b   1.000
_cell.length_c   1.000
_cell.angle_alpha   90.00
_cell.angle_beta   90.00
_cell.angle_gamma   90.00
#
_symmetry.space_group_name_H-M   'P 1'
#
loop_
_entity.id
_entity.type
_entity.pdbx_description
1 polymer ?
#
loop_
_entity_poly.entity_id
_entity_poly.type
_entity_poly.pdbx_seq_one_letter_code
_entity_poly.pdbx_strand_id
1 'polypeptide(L)'
;MTFTDAQKFHFKILRGLLSPYAGQEVKSQDASRSIVDLLSDCQKLRAQNGFQRARLRTIHHFAGTGGTLISRAIAAQPNIILLSEVDPFSSLDKKAGLFRPTDIVALGDIGVRAYQRSGAGAVFLAGLEVFRKQLRMAGQTLILRDHTHSHFCTENDIGSRPVMKNLLRGKFEVRSVITVRHPLDSFLSIMRQNWIHFEPKTLEEYARRYHAFLDAYAESPVFRYEDFVARPSEILAKIASFYEISIASNWQEIMQGVVLSGDSGRRGDVIQGRPRQEIPDSLKSQECESPSYSTLCERLDYDPNFAAAANAPLEC
;
A
#
# COMPACT_ATOMS: atom_id res chain seq x y z
N MET A 1 5.45 -40.55 -6.22
CA MET A 1 6.22 -39.43 -5.62
C MET A 1 5.26 -38.63 -4.74
N THR A 2 5.54 -38.52 -3.44
CA THR A 2 4.76 -37.72 -2.50
C THR A 2 5.29 -36.29 -2.52
N PHE A 3 4.46 -35.33 -2.96
CA PHE A 3 4.80 -33.91 -2.96
C PHE A 3 4.86 -33.37 -1.52
N THR A 4 5.78 -32.44 -1.26
CA THR A 4 5.81 -31.69 0.01
C THR A 4 4.63 -30.73 0.11
N ASP A 5 4.26 -30.29 1.31
CA ASP A 5 3.09 -29.43 1.49
C ASP A 5 3.24 -28.06 0.80
N ALA A 6 4.46 -27.55 0.66
CA ALA A 6 4.75 -26.35 -0.13
C ALA A 6 4.55 -26.56 -1.64
N GLN A 7 4.85 -27.77 -2.14
CA GLN A 7 4.60 -28.15 -3.53
C GLN A 7 3.12 -28.37 -3.80
N LYS A 8 2.37 -28.96 -2.86
CA LYS A 8 0.91 -29.08 -2.93
C LYS A 8 0.23 -27.70 -2.95
N PHE A 9 0.73 -26.75 -2.15
CA PHE A 9 0.24 -25.37 -2.14
C PHE A 9 0.48 -24.65 -3.49
N HIS A 10 1.68 -24.77 -4.06
CA HIS A 10 1.98 -24.23 -5.39
C HIS A 10 1.10 -24.87 -6.49
N PHE A 11 0.87 -26.18 -6.43
CA PHE A 11 0.00 -26.88 -7.37
C PHE A 11 -1.46 -26.42 -7.26
N LYS A 12 -1.93 -26.14 -6.03
CA LYS A 12 -3.28 -25.61 -5.79
C LYS A 12 -3.44 -24.19 -6.36
N ILE A 13 -2.41 -23.34 -6.24
CA ILE A 13 -2.38 -22.00 -6.85
C ILE A 13 -2.40 -22.08 -8.37
N LEU A 14 -1.52 -22.91 -8.96
CA LEU A 14 -1.46 -23.13 -10.42
C LEU A 14 -2.78 -23.65 -10.98
N ARG A 15 -3.42 -24.61 -10.30
CA ARG A 15 -4.71 -25.14 -10.71
C ARG A 15 -5.83 -24.11 -10.59
N GLY A 16 -5.82 -23.25 -9.57
CA GLY A 16 -6.76 -22.15 -9.42
C GLY A 16 -6.63 -21.09 -10.52
N LEU A 17 -5.39 -20.75 -10.91
CA LEU A 17 -5.10 -19.81 -12.00
C LEU A 17 -5.55 -20.31 -13.38
N LEU A 18 -5.49 -21.63 -13.61
CA LEU A 18 -5.81 -22.25 -14.89
C LEU A 18 -7.26 -22.77 -14.99
N SER A 19 -7.97 -22.90 -13.86
CA SER A 19 -9.35 -23.40 -13.81
C SER A 19 -10.36 -22.66 -14.70
N PRO A 20 -10.27 -21.32 -14.91
CA PRO A 20 -11.19 -20.61 -15.80
C PRO A 20 -11.02 -20.98 -17.29
N TYR A 21 -9.87 -21.59 -17.65
CA TYR A 21 -9.50 -21.91 -19.03
C TYR A 21 -9.63 -23.42 -19.33
N ALA A 22 -9.96 -24.23 -18.33
CA ALA A 22 -10.17 -25.66 -18.50
C ALA A 22 -11.53 -25.93 -19.14
N GLY A 23 -11.54 -26.17 -20.46
CA GLY A 23 -12.73 -26.63 -21.19
C GLY A 23 -13.42 -25.61 -22.10
N GLN A 24 -12.83 -24.43 -22.33
CA GLN A 24 -13.31 -23.53 -23.38
C GLN A 24 -12.75 -23.95 -24.75
N GLU A 25 -13.55 -24.68 -25.54
CA GLU A 25 -13.33 -24.74 -26.98
C GLU A 25 -13.59 -23.35 -27.58
N VAL A 26 -12.51 -22.64 -27.90
CA VAL A 26 -12.58 -21.37 -28.61
C VAL A 26 -13.01 -21.66 -30.05
N LYS A 27 -14.28 -21.39 -30.38
CA LYS A 27 -14.73 -21.29 -31.78
C LYS A 27 -14.11 -20.05 -32.40
N SER A 28 -12.94 -20.21 -33.01
CA SER A 28 -12.25 -19.11 -33.67
C SER A 28 -12.68 -18.94 -35.12
N GLN A 29 -13.38 -17.86 -35.42
CA GLN A 29 -13.53 -17.38 -36.81
C GLN A 29 -12.40 -16.41 -37.23
N ASP A 30 -11.31 -16.31 -36.45
CA ASP A 30 -10.17 -15.43 -36.74
C ASP A 30 -8.79 -15.99 -36.25
N ALA A 31 -8.65 -17.31 -36.04
CA ALA A 31 -7.43 -17.90 -35.48
C ALA A 31 -6.39 -18.33 -36.52
N SER A 32 -5.82 -17.37 -37.25
CA SER A 32 -4.58 -17.64 -38.00
C SER A 32 -3.46 -16.63 -37.72
N ARG A 33 -3.58 -15.82 -36.66
CA ARG A 33 -2.44 -15.01 -36.20
C ARG A 33 -1.57 -15.84 -35.27
N SER A 34 -0.33 -16.06 -35.67
CA SER A 34 0.66 -16.70 -34.83
C SER A 34 0.93 -15.83 -33.59
N ILE A 35 1.21 -16.46 -32.46
CA ILE A 35 1.73 -15.78 -31.25
C ILE A 35 2.95 -14.91 -31.61
N VAL A 36 3.76 -15.35 -32.58
CA VAL A 36 4.94 -14.62 -33.05
C VAL A 36 4.55 -13.29 -33.72
N ASP A 37 3.48 -13.27 -34.51
CA ASP A 37 2.99 -12.06 -35.19
C ASP A 37 2.42 -11.06 -34.19
N LEU A 38 1.66 -11.56 -33.21
CA LEU A 38 1.13 -10.76 -32.10
C LEU A 38 2.25 -10.12 -31.27
N LEU A 39 3.30 -10.88 -30.95
CA LEU A 39 4.45 -10.36 -30.20
C LEU A 39 5.23 -9.31 -31.01
N SER A 40 5.39 -9.53 -32.32
CA SER A 40 6.03 -8.58 -33.25
C SER A 40 5.24 -7.27 -33.34
N ASP A 41 3.92 -7.35 -33.48
CA ASP A 41 3.04 -6.18 -33.51
C ASP A 41 3.07 -5.41 -32.17
N CYS A 42 3.07 -6.13 -31.04
CA CYS A 42 3.25 -5.51 -29.71
C CYS A 42 4.59 -4.76 -29.59
N GLN A 43 5.68 -5.31 -30.13
CA GLN A 43 6.99 -4.67 -30.12
C GLN A 43 7.02 -3.41 -30.99
N LYS A 44 6.40 -3.45 -32.18
CA LYS A 44 6.28 -2.29 -33.08
C LYS A 44 5.46 -1.16 -32.45
N LEU A 45 4.30 -1.48 -31.87
CA LEU A 45 3.47 -0.51 -31.15
C LEU A 45 4.21 0.12 -29.98
N ARG A 46 5.04 -0.66 -29.27
CA ARG A 46 5.88 -0.15 -28.19
C ARG A 46 6.96 0.82 -28.68
N ALA A 47 7.57 0.55 -29.83
CA ALA A 47 8.57 1.43 -30.43
C ALA A 47 7.95 2.73 -30.98
N GLN A 48 6.71 2.65 -31.49
CA GLN A 48 5.98 3.80 -32.05
C GLN A 48 5.44 4.77 -31.00
N ASN A 49 5.10 4.29 -29.79
CA ASN A 49 4.52 5.12 -28.72
C ASN A 49 5.52 6.04 -27.96
N GLY A 50 6.77 6.13 -28.42
CA GLY A 50 7.79 7.00 -27.83
C GLY A 50 8.17 6.66 -26.38
N PHE A 51 9.09 7.44 -25.80
CA PHE A 51 9.51 7.31 -24.41
C PHE A 51 8.44 7.89 -23.46
N GLN A 52 7.32 7.18 -23.26
CA GLN A 52 6.47 7.48 -22.11
C GLN A 52 7.25 7.18 -20.81
N ARG A 53 7.21 8.11 -19.85
CA ARG A 53 7.80 7.89 -18.52
C ARG A 53 7.23 6.61 -17.95
N ALA A 54 8.11 5.81 -17.38
CA ALA A 54 7.73 4.49 -16.94
C ALA A 54 6.77 4.60 -15.74
N ARG A 55 5.55 4.04 -15.83
CA ARG A 55 4.52 4.11 -14.76
C ARG A 55 4.90 3.37 -13.48
N LEU A 56 4.85 4.02 -12.33
CA LEU A 56 5.09 3.40 -11.02
C LEU A 56 3.88 3.62 -10.13
N ARG A 57 3.48 2.58 -9.38
CA ARG A 57 2.26 2.58 -8.56
C ARG A 57 2.63 2.64 -7.09
N THR A 58 1.93 3.45 -6.32
CA THR A 58 2.22 3.63 -4.90
C THR A 58 0.95 3.67 -4.05
N ILE A 59 0.94 2.95 -2.92
CA ILE A 59 -0.14 2.99 -1.93
C ILE A 59 0.35 3.66 -0.66
N HIS A 60 -0.47 4.55 -0.10
CA HIS A 60 -0.14 5.39 1.03
C HIS A 60 -1.23 5.34 2.09
N HIS A 61 -0.84 5.24 3.36
CA HIS A 61 -1.78 5.14 4.47
C HIS A 61 -1.14 5.34 5.83
N PHE A 62 -1.86 5.96 6.75
CA PHE A 62 -1.42 6.02 8.14
C PHE A 62 -1.43 4.63 8.80
N ALA A 63 -0.61 4.42 9.83
CA ALA A 63 -0.69 3.21 10.62
C ALA A 63 -2.09 3.08 11.27
N GLY A 64 -2.56 1.84 11.44
CA GLY A 64 -3.89 1.58 12.03
C GLY A 64 -5.09 1.70 11.08
N THR A 65 -4.87 2.09 9.83
CA THR A 65 -5.95 2.30 8.82
C THR A 65 -6.32 1.03 8.03
N GLY A 66 -5.70 -0.12 8.32
CA GLY A 66 -5.95 -1.35 7.57
C GLY A 66 -5.14 -1.50 6.28
N GLY A 67 -4.16 -0.63 6.03
CA GLY A 67 -3.33 -0.69 4.82
C GLY A 67 -2.60 -2.01 4.58
N THR A 68 -2.26 -2.80 5.62
CA THR A 68 -1.73 -4.17 5.45
C THR A 68 -2.72 -5.08 4.72
N LEU A 69 -4.01 -5.02 5.07
CA LEU A 69 -5.06 -5.85 4.45
C LEU A 69 -5.18 -5.52 2.95
N ILE A 70 -5.35 -4.24 2.64
CA ILE A 70 -5.54 -3.78 1.25
C ILE A 70 -4.28 -4.06 0.43
N SER A 71 -3.09 -3.88 1.02
CA SER A 71 -1.83 -4.22 0.35
C SER A 71 -1.70 -5.72 0.08
N ARG A 72 -2.14 -6.60 0.99
CA ARG A 72 -2.17 -8.05 0.73
C ARG A 72 -3.11 -8.40 -0.40
N ALA A 73 -4.28 -7.77 -0.47
CA ALA A 73 -5.22 -7.95 -1.57
C ALA A 73 -4.60 -7.52 -2.91
N ILE A 74 -3.92 -6.37 -2.96
CA ILE A 74 -3.20 -5.92 -4.16
C ILE A 74 -2.05 -6.87 -4.52
N ALA A 75 -1.27 -7.32 -3.56
CA ALA A 75 -0.16 -8.24 -3.77
C ALA A 75 -0.61 -9.66 -4.19
N ALA A 76 -1.86 -10.03 -3.91
CA ALA A 76 -2.44 -11.29 -4.34
C ALA A 76 -2.80 -11.30 -5.85
N GLN A 77 -2.70 -10.16 -6.53
CA GLN A 77 -3.02 -10.08 -7.96
C GLN A 77 -1.91 -10.64 -8.85
N PRO A 78 -2.24 -11.13 -10.06
CA PRO A 78 -1.25 -11.72 -10.95
C PRO A 78 -0.13 -10.74 -11.30
N ASN A 79 1.09 -11.25 -11.32
CA ASN A 79 2.30 -10.51 -11.73
C ASN A 79 2.60 -9.27 -10.88
N ILE A 80 2.00 -9.12 -9.69
CA ILE A 80 2.32 -8.02 -8.78
C ILE A 80 3.49 -8.39 -7.88
N ILE A 81 4.48 -7.50 -7.81
CA ILE A 81 5.49 -7.47 -6.76
C ILE A 81 5.25 -6.21 -5.94
N LEU A 82 4.91 -6.39 -4.66
CA LEU A 82 4.68 -5.29 -3.73
C LEU A 82 5.84 -5.20 -2.74
N LEU A 83 6.56 -4.07 -2.74
CA LEU A 83 7.53 -3.75 -1.69
C LEU A 83 6.80 -3.00 -0.57
N SER A 84 6.91 -3.51 0.65
CA SER A 84 6.15 -3.03 1.81
C SER A 84 7.01 -2.20 2.76
N GLU A 85 6.39 -1.18 3.37
CA GLU A 85 7.01 -0.25 4.32
C GLU A 85 8.24 0.47 3.76
N VAL A 86 8.13 0.98 2.52
CA VAL A 86 9.24 1.64 1.83
C VAL A 86 9.34 3.10 2.26
N ASP A 87 10.45 3.49 2.88
CA ASP A 87 10.84 4.89 3.10
C ASP A 87 12.38 4.99 3.23
N PRO A 88 13.10 5.53 2.22
CA PRO A 88 14.57 5.59 2.24
C PRO A 88 15.12 6.57 3.28
N PHE A 89 14.27 7.44 3.83
CA PHE A 89 14.66 8.45 4.81
C PHE A 89 14.23 8.08 6.24
N SER A 90 13.58 6.93 6.44
CA SER A 90 13.04 6.54 7.74
C SER A 90 14.14 6.44 8.80
N SER A 91 13.87 7.02 9.97
CA SER A 91 14.67 6.86 11.19
C SER A 91 13.98 5.97 12.23
N LEU A 92 12.79 5.43 11.92
CA LEU A 92 12.05 4.56 12.85
C LEU A 92 12.68 3.18 13.02
N ASP A 93 13.73 2.88 12.26
CA ASP A 93 14.45 1.62 12.36
C ASP A 93 15.41 1.64 13.56
N LYS A 94 14.87 1.29 14.73
CA LYS A 94 15.55 1.45 16.03
C LYS A 94 16.50 0.31 16.40
N LYS A 95 16.70 -0.71 15.56
CA LYS A 95 17.65 -1.80 15.87
C LYS A 95 19.03 -1.50 15.30
N ALA A 96 19.77 -0.63 15.98
CA ALA A 96 21.20 -0.48 15.76
C ALA A 96 21.89 -1.85 15.79
N GLY A 97 22.73 -2.14 14.80
CA GLY A 97 23.50 -3.38 14.73
C GLY A 97 22.79 -4.59 14.09
N LEU A 98 21.60 -4.44 13.50
CA LEU A 98 21.04 -5.52 12.68
C LEU A 98 21.88 -5.71 11.41
N PHE A 99 22.34 -6.94 11.17
CA PHE A 99 23.14 -7.26 9.98
C PHE A 99 22.29 -7.13 8.70
N ARG A 100 22.60 -6.12 7.88
CA ARG A 100 21.91 -5.80 6.61
C ARG A 100 22.91 -5.62 5.47
N PRO A 101 23.57 -6.71 5.02
CA PRO A 101 24.69 -6.63 4.08
C PRO A 101 24.32 -6.09 2.70
N THR A 102 23.04 -6.02 2.36
CA THR A 102 22.52 -5.53 1.08
C THR A 102 21.92 -4.12 1.16
N ASP A 103 21.77 -3.56 2.35
CA ASP A 103 21.22 -2.23 2.56
C ASP A 103 22.35 -1.20 2.63
N ILE A 104 22.77 -0.73 1.46
CA ILE A 104 23.89 0.23 1.32
C ILE A 104 23.63 1.51 2.13
N VAL A 105 22.37 1.94 2.27
CA VAL A 105 22.02 3.12 3.07
C VAL A 105 22.26 2.85 4.55
N ALA A 106 21.74 1.73 5.08
CA ALA A 106 21.96 1.36 6.47
C ALA A 106 23.43 1.09 6.81
N LEU A 107 24.20 0.50 5.89
CA LEU A 107 25.64 0.29 6.07
C LEU A 107 26.42 1.61 6.10
N GLY A 108 26.01 2.60 5.29
CA GLY A 108 26.58 3.95 5.32
C GLY A 108 26.39 4.67 6.65
N ASP A 109 25.24 4.46 7.30
CA ASP A 109 24.93 5.05 8.61
C ASP A 109 25.79 4.46 9.75
N ILE A 110 26.29 3.23 9.61
CA ILE A 110 27.13 2.52 10.62
C ILE A 110 28.63 2.82 10.44
N GLY A 111 29.03 3.40 9.29
CA GLY A 111 30.43 3.67 8.97
C GLY A 111 31.12 4.64 9.95
N VAL A 112 32.44 4.50 10.10
CA VAL A 112 33.29 5.32 11.00
C VAL A 112 33.19 6.83 10.68
N ARG A 113 32.87 7.18 9.44
CA ARG A 113 32.49 8.54 9.05
C ARG A 113 31.01 8.51 8.74
N ALA A 114 30.22 9.27 9.49
CA ALA A 114 28.80 9.41 9.26
C ALA A 114 28.56 9.82 7.80
N TYR A 115 27.95 8.93 7.03
CA TYR A 115 27.44 9.26 5.72
C TYR A 115 26.34 10.31 5.88
N GLN A 116 26.44 11.43 5.17
CA GLN A 116 25.32 12.37 5.14
C GLN A 116 24.17 11.69 4.39
N ARG A 117 23.05 11.45 5.10
CA ARG A 117 21.83 10.82 4.54
C ARG A 117 21.20 11.59 3.37
N SER A 118 21.76 12.74 2.97
CA SER A 118 21.35 13.51 1.80
C SER A 118 21.37 12.70 0.50
N GLY A 119 22.21 11.66 0.39
CA GLY A 119 22.24 10.79 -0.79
C GLY A 119 21.34 9.55 -0.74
N ALA A 120 20.65 9.27 0.39
CA ALA A 120 19.83 8.06 0.56
C ALA A 120 18.73 7.94 -0.52
N GLY A 121 18.07 9.06 -0.86
CA GLY A 121 17.07 9.10 -1.92
C GLY A 121 17.65 8.76 -3.30
N ALA A 122 18.87 9.20 -3.60
CA ALA A 122 19.53 8.91 -4.88
C ALA A 122 19.91 7.42 -4.99
N VAL A 123 20.47 6.85 -3.92
CA VAL A 123 20.79 5.41 -3.84
C VAL A 123 19.52 4.57 -4.00
N PHE A 124 18.45 4.94 -3.30
CA PHE A 124 17.15 4.29 -3.41
C PHE A 124 16.60 4.34 -4.84
N LEU A 125 16.59 5.53 -5.48
CA LEU A 125 16.09 5.69 -6.84
C LEU A 125 16.89 4.87 -7.86
N ALA A 126 18.21 4.82 -7.72
CA ALA A 126 19.07 4.02 -8.59
C ALA A 126 18.79 2.51 -8.45
N GLY A 127 18.69 2.01 -7.21
CA GLY A 127 18.35 0.61 -6.95
C GLY A 127 16.95 0.25 -7.45
N LEU A 128 15.97 1.11 -7.20
CA LEU A 128 14.59 0.95 -7.66
C LEU A 128 14.49 0.87 -9.18
N GLU A 129 15.24 1.69 -9.90
CA GLU A 129 15.28 1.69 -11.37
C GLU A 129 15.79 0.35 -11.92
N VAL A 130 16.88 -0.18 -11.36
CA VAL A 130 17.44 -1.49 -11.74
C VAL A 130 16.46 -2.61 -11.43
N PHE A 131 15.93 -2.66 -10.20
CA PHE A 131 15.00 -3.69 -9.77
C PHE A 131 13.75 -3.72 -10.64
N ARG A 132 13.15 -2.55 -10.88
CA ARG A 132 11.99 -2.41 -11.73
C ARG A 132 12.26 -2.84 -13.17
N LYS A 133 13.42 -2.52 -13.73
CA LYS A 133 13.80 -2.95 -15.10
C LYS A 133 13.78 -4.47 -15.21
N GLN A 134 14.31 -5.17 -14.20
CA GLN A 134 14.28 -6.63 -14.15
C GLN A 134 12.85 -7.17 -14.05
N LEU A 135 12.03 -6.64 -13.13
CA LEU A 135 10.62 -7.02 -13.00
C LEU A 135 9.87 -6.83 -14.31
N ARG A 136 10.09 -5.71 -15.01
CA ARG A 136 9.46 -5.44 -16.30
C ARG A 136 9.87 -6.45 -17.37
N MET A 137 11.13 -6.90 -17.37
CA MET A 137 11.59 -7.94 -18.29
C MET A 137 10.93 -9.29 -17.99
N ALA A 138 10.58 -9.55 -16.73
CA ALA A 138 9.85 -10.75 -16.30
C ALA A 138 8.31 -10.61 -16.43
N GLY A 139 7.79 -9.52 -17.01
CA GLY A 139 6.35 -9.27 -17.14
C GLY A 139 5.67 -8.90 -15.81
N GLN A 140 6.43 -8.54 -14.78
CA GLN A 140 5.95 -8.19 -13.45
C GLN A 140 5.75 -6.68 -13.29
N THR A 141 4.77 -6.32 -12.48
CA THR A 141 4.42 -4.95 -12.13
C THR A 141 4.82 -4.66 -10.68
N LEU A 142 5.62 -3.62 -10.51
CA LEU A 142 6.06 -3.14 -9.20
C LEU A 142 5.04 -2.17 -8.59
N ILE A 143 4.69 -2.40 -7.33
CA ILE A 143 3.91 -1.50 -6.49
C ILE A 143 4.70 -1.22 -5.21
N LEU A 144 4.78 0.03 -4.79
CA LEU A 144 5.41 0.41 -3.52
C LEU A 144 4.32 0.76 -2.51
N ARG A 145 4.36 0.12 -1.36
CA ARG A 145 3.62 0.57 -0.18
C ARG A 145 4.55 1.45 0.65
N ASP A 146 4.25 2.74 0.65
CA ASP A 146 4.99 3.77 1.37
C ASP A 146 4.80 3.62 2.88
N HIS A 147 5.87 3.87 3.64
CA HIS A 147 5.80 3.95 5.09
C HIS A 147 5.51 5.39 5.52
N THR A 148 4.33 5.90 5.19
CA THR A 148 3.96 7.29 5.51
C THR A 148 3.97 7.59 7.01
N HIS A 149 3.85 6.58 7.87
CA HIS A 149 3.96 6.75 9.32
C HIS A 149 5.34 7.29 9.74
N SER A 150 6.44 6.84 9.14
CA SER A 150 7.77 7.42 9.43
C SER A 150 7.96 8.83 8.89
N HIS A 151 7.11 9.28 7.96
CA HIS A 151 7.13 10.65 7.46
C HIS A 151 6.30 11.59 8.32
N PHE A 152 5.02 11.29 8.47
CA PHE A 152 4.06 12.25 9.04
C PHE A 152 3.87 12.09 10.54
N CYS A 153 4.13 10.89 11.10
CA CYS A 153 3.85 10.57 12.50
C CYS A 153 5.12 10.49 13.35
N THR A 154 6.11 11.35 13.08
CA THR A 154 7.35 11.45 13.87
C THR A 154 7.62 12.88 14.35
N GLU A 155 8.57 13.07 15.26
CA GLU A 155 9.02 14.40 15.71
C GLU A 155 9.68 15.23 14.60
N ASN A 156 10.09 14.60 13.49
CA ASN A 156 10.68 15.31 12.37
C ASN A 156 9.68 16.27 11.74
N ASP A 157 10.18 17.42 11.27
CA ASP A 157 9.38 18.34 10.49
C ASP A 157 8.91 17.66 9.18
N ILE A 158 7.62 17.79 8.86
CA ILE A 158 6.99 17.14 7.71
C ILE A 158 7.62 17.63 6.39
N GLY A 159 8.05 18.90 6.35
CA GLY A 159 8.69 19.55 5.21
C GLY A 159 10.19 19.29 5.06
N SER A 160 10.84 18.67 6.06
CA SER A 160 12.30 18.45 6.08
C SER A 160 12.82 17.54 4.96
N ARG A 161 11.95 16.75 4.32
CA ARG A 161 12.30 15.79 3.28
C ARG A 161 11.15 15.61 2.28
N PRO A 162 11.43 15.22 1.02
CA PRO A 162 10.37 15.03 0.02
C PRO A 162 9.49 13.83 0.35
N VAL A 163 8.18 13.94 0.12
CA VAL A 163 7.27 12.80 0.15
C VAL A 163 7.58 11.82 -0.98
N MET A 164 7.21 10.54 -0.81
CA MET A 164 7.50 9.46 -1.77
C MET A 164 7.04 9.81 -3.19
N LYS A 165 5.85 10.40 -3.35
CA LYS A 165 5.34 10.86 -4.65
C LYS A 165 6.31 11.81 -5.35
N ASN A 166 6.83 12.80 -4.62
CA ASN A 166 7.72 13.82 -5.16
C ASN A 166 9.11 13.27 -5.47
N LEU A 167 9.63 12.38 -4.61
CA LEU A 167 10.89 11.65 -4.87
C LEU A 167 10.82 10.87 -6.19
N LEU A 168 9.71 10.19 -6.44
CA LEU A 168 9.54 9.31 -7.61
C LEU A 168 9.19 10.06 -8.90
N ARG A 169 8.45 11.19 -8.82
CA ARG A 169 8.02 12.01 -9.97
C ARG A 169 9.16 12.50 -10.86
N GLY A 170 10.38 12.61 -10.32
CA GLY A 170 11.57 12.95 -11.10
C GLY A 170 11.89 11.94 -12.22
N LYS A 171 11.53 10.66 -12.02
CA LYS A 171 11.87 9.56 -12.95
C LYS A 171 10.65 8.82 -13.51
N PHE A 172 9.51 8.86 -12.83
CA PHE A 172 8.36 8.02 -13.14
C PHE A 172 7.07 8.82 -13.30
N GLU A 173 6.14 8.28 -14.10
CA GLU A 173 4.73 8.65 -14.02
C GLU A 173 4.13 7.92 -12.82
N VAL A 174 3.90 8.63 -11.72
CA VAL A 174 3.49 8.01 -10.44
C VAL A 174 1.98 8.00 -10.33
N ARG A 175 1.40 6.81 -10.13
CA ARG A 175 -0.02 6.61 -9.80
C ARG A 175 -0.14 6.23 -8.34
N SER A 176 -0.64 7.14 -7.54
CA SER A 176 -0.77 6.98 -6.10
C SER A 176 -2.23 6.72 -5.72
N VAL A 177 -2.48 5.81 -4.78
CA VAL A 177 -3.78 5.71 -4.08
C VAL A 177 -3.58 5.92 -2.59
N ILE A 178 -4.59 6.45 -1.94
CA ILE A 178 -4.62 6.63 -0.49
C ILE A 178 -5.64 5.66 0.08
N THR A 179 -5.30 4.99 1.18
CA THR A 179 -6.31 4.30 1.99
C THR A 179 -6.45 4.95 3.35
N VAL A 180 -7.70 5.18 3.74
CA VAL A 180 -8.07 5.83 5.00
C VAL A 180 -8.96 4.90 5.80
N ARG A 181 -9.12 5.23 7.08
CA ARG A 181 -10.07 4.63 8.00
C ARG A 181 -10.56 5.76 8.91
N HIS A 182 -11.68 5.56 9.58
CA HIS A 182 -12.15 6.52 10.57
C HIS A 182 -10.98 7.00 11.49
N PRO A 183 -10.75 8.33 11.62
CA PRO A 183 -9.55 8.86 12.26
C PRO A 183 -9.37 8.39 13.71
N LEU A 184 -10.43 8.41 14.52
CA LEU A 184 -10.38 7.97 15.91
C LEU A 184 -10.04 6.47 16.05
N ASP A 185 -10.65 5.63 15.22
CA ASP A 185 -10.37 4.18 15.14
C ASP A 185 -8.89 3.89 14.80
N SER A 186 -8.30 4.73 13.95
CA SER A 186 -6.89 4.63 13.55
C SER A 186 -5.98 5.12 14.68
N PHE A 187 -6.35 6.22 15.34
CA PHE A 187 -5.63 6.78 16.48
C PHE A 187 -5.60 5.81 17.66
N LEU A 188 -6.76 5.23 18.03
CA LEU A 188 -6.86 4.17 19.04
C LEU A 188 -5.97 2.97 18.71
N SER A 189 -5.93 2.58 17.44
CA SER A 189 -5.08 1.47 16.99
C SER A 189 -3.59 1.76 17.19
N ILE A 190 -3.11 2.96 16.90
CA ILE A 190 -1.69 3.30 17.07
C ILE A 190 -1.33 3.57 18.54
N MET A 191 -2.26 4.10 19.35
CA MET A 191 -2.09 4.23 20.80
C MET A 191 -1.82 2.88 21.45
N ARG A 192 -2.67 1.89 21.16
CA ARG A 192 -2.55 0.54 21.73
C ARG A 192 -1.24 -0.16 21.35
N GLN A 193 -0.70 0.13 20.17
CA GLN A 193 0.57 -0.42 19.70
C GLN A 193 1.79 0.39 20.17
N ASN A 194 1.58 1.47 20.92
CA ASN A 194 2.62 2.41 21.33
C ASN A 194 3.42 2.97 20.13
N TRP A 195 2.71 3.29 19.04
CA TRP A 195 3.26 3.78 17.76
C TRP A 195 3.11 5.30 17.57
N ILE A 196 2.78 6.04 18.64
CA ILE A 196 2.80 7.50 18.61
C ILE A 196 4.25 7.96 18.79
N HIS A 197 4.81 8.55 17.75
CA HIS A 197 6.19 9.06 17.73
C HIS A 197 6.27 10.57 17.49
N PHE A 198 5.18 11.29 17.78
CA PHE A 198 5.09 12.74 17.69
C PHE A 198 4.59 13.33 19.00
N GLU A 199 4.85 14.62 19.19
CA GLU A 199 4.34 15.42 20.31
C GLU A 199 3.59 16.66 19.80
N PRO A 200 2.54 17.11 20.51
CA PRO A 200 1.91 16.45 21.65
C PRO A 200 1.14 15.18 21.23
N LYS A 201 1.09 14.14 22.08
CA LYS A 201 0.36 12.87 21.83
C LYS A 201 -1.18 13.00 21.90
N THR A 202 -1.74 13.90 21.10
CA THR A 202 -3.17 14.26 21.11
C THR A 202 -3.85 13.90 19.79
N LEU A 203 -5.18 13.80 19.83
CA LEU A 203 -6.02 13.61 18.65
C LEU A 203 -5.90 14.80 17.68
N GLU A 204 -5.78 16.02 18.22
CA GLU A 204 -5.60 17.25 17.43
C GLU A 204 -4.33 17.20 16.58
N GLU A 205 -3.19 16.87 17.21
CA GLU A 205 -1.92 16.78 16.49
C GLU A 205 -1.90 15.61 15.50
N TYR A 206 -2.54 14.49 15.84
CA TYR A 206 -2.75 13.39 14.91
C TYR A 206 -3.54 13.83 13.67
N ALA A 207 -4.65 14.54 13.87
CA ALA A 207 -5.52 14.98 12.79
C ALA A 207 -4.84 16.04 11.91
N ARG A 208 -4.09 16.98 12.50
CA ARG A 208 -3.28 17.97 11.76
C ARG A 208 -2.24 17.29 10.87
N ARG A 209 -1.56 16.26 11.37
CA ARG A 209 -0.61 15.45 10.59
C ARG A 209 -1.31 14.68 9.47
N TYR A 210 -2.51 14.18 9.72
CA TYR A 210 -3.33 13.50 8.71
C TYR A 210 -3.74 14.47 7.59
N HIS A 211 -4.12 15.71 7.90
CA HIS A 211 -4.39 16.73 6.90
C HIS A 211 -3.16 17.01 6.02
N ALA A 212 -1.98 17.20 6.63
CA ALA A 212 -0.74 17.40 5.88
C ALA A 212 -0.42 16.21 4.95
N PHE A 213 -0.74 14.99 5.38
CA PHE A 213 -0.66 13.80 4.54
C PHE A 213 -1.64 13.86 3.36
N LEU A 214 -2.92 14.15 3.60
CA LEU A 214 -3.91 14.25 2.52
C LEU A 214 -3.57 15.36 1.54
N ASP A 215 -3.01 16.48 2.01
CA ASP A 215 -2.58 17.60 1.16
C ASP A 215 -1.39 17.21 0.28
N ALA A 216 -0.41 16.49 0.82
CA ALA A 216 0.73 15.98 0.06
C ALA A 216 0.32 15.01 -1.07
N TYR A 217 -0.88 14.43 -0.98
CA TYR A 217 -1.41 13.46 -1.93
C TYR A 217 -2.77 13.87 -2.54
N ALA A 218 -3.15 15.15 -2.51
CA ALA A 218 -4.51 15.63 -2.80
C ALA A 218 -5.14 15.16 -4.12
N GLU A 219 -4.33 14.91 -5.15
CA GLU A 219 -4.79 14.43 -6.47
C GLU A 219 -5.01 12.90 -6.55
N SER A 220 -4.79 12.19 -5.45
CA SER A 220 -4.79 10.72 -5.42
C SER A 220 -6.17 10.23 -4.97
N PRO A 221 -6.76 9.21 -5.62
CA PRO A 221 -8.03 8.65 -5.17
C PRO A 221 -7.91 8.07 -3.75
N VAL A 222 -8.95 8.28 -2.97
CA VAL A 222 -9.06 7.84 -1.58
C VAL A 222 -10.02 6.65 -1.49
N PHE A 223 -9.60 5.60 -0.78
CA PHE A 223 -10.42 4.42 -0.50
C PHE A 223 -10.56 4.21 1.01
N ARG A 224 -11.80 4.10 1.50
CA ARG A 224 -12.07 3.83 2.91
C ARG A 224 -11.91 2.35 3.23
N TYR A 225 -11.33 2.07 4.39
CA TYR A 225 -11.17 0.73 4.93
C TYR A 225 -12.53 0.05 5.12
N GLU A 226 -13.50 0.79 5.61
CA GLU A 226 -14.87 0.39 5.89
C GLU A 226 -15.57 -0.08 4.61
N ASP A 227 -15.40 0.67 3.51
CA ASP A 227 -15.87 0.28 2.18
C ASP A 227 -15.18 -1.00 1.69
N PHE A 228 -13.87 -1.13 1.92
CA PHE A 228 -13.11 -2.31 1.51
C PHE A 228 -13.55 -3.57 2.26
N VAL A 229 -13.81 -3.48 3.57
CA VAL A 229 -14.27 -4.66 4.32
C VAL A 229 -15.71 -5.04 4.02
N ALA A 230 -16.56 -4.07 3.68
CA ALA A 230 -17.94 -4.33 3.28
C ALA A 230 -18.02 -4.90 1.86
N ARG A 231 -17.24 -4.35 0.91
CA ARG A 231 -17.31 -4.67 -0.52
C ARG A 231 -15.90 -4.88 -1.12
N PRO A 232 -15.16 -5.91 -0.66
CA PRO A 232 -13.74 -6.07 -0.98
C PRO A 232 -13.46 -6.20 -2.48
N SER A 233 -14.25 -6.99 -3.20
CA SER A 233 -14.05 -7.18 -4.65
C SER A 233 -14.33 -5.91 -5.45
N GLU A 234 -15.33 -5.11 -5.06
CA GLU A 234 -15.67 -3.87 -5.75
C GLU A 234 -14.57 -2.80 -5.56
N ILE A 235 -14.12 -2.61 -4.31
CA ILE A 235 -13.08 -1.62 -4.01
C ILE A 235 -11.75 -2.05 -4.63
N LEU A 236 -11.41 -3.34 -4.59
CA LEU A 236 -10.24 -3.86 -5.29
C LEU A 236 -10.32 -3.65 -6.81
N ALA A 237 -11.50 -3.84 -7.42
CA ALA A 237 -11.73 -3.55 -8.84
C ALA A 237 -11.47 -2.09 -9.19
N LYS A 238 -11.91 -1.15 -8.36
CA LYS A 238 -11.64 0.28 -8.53
C LYS A 238 -10.14 0.59 -8.45
N ILE A 239 -9.44 0.05 -7.46
CA ILE A 239 -7.98 0.20 -7.32
C ILE A 239 -7.26 -0.41 -8.53
N ALA A 240 -7.64 -1.62 -8.93
CA ALA A 240 -7.02 -2.34 -10.03
C ALA A 240 -7.20 -1.62 -11.37
N SER A 241 -8.39 -1.06 -11.61
CA SER A 241 -8.70 -0.24 -12.78
C SER A 241 -7.81 1.01 -12.83
N PHE A 242 -7.73 1.76 -11.72
CA PHE A 242 -6.86 2.94 -11.63
C PHE A 242 -5.37 2.60 -11.87
N TYR A 243 -4.93 1.46 -11.35
CA TYR A 243 -3.60 0.93 -11.56
C TYR A 243 -3.39 0.24 -12.90
N GLU A 244 -4.41 0.00 -13.71
CA GLU A 244 -4.29 -0.81 -14.94
C GLU A 244 -3.66 -2.19 -14.65
N ILE A 245 -4.17 -2.91 -13.64
CA ILE A 245 -3.73 -4.27 -13.29
C ILE A 245 -4.89 -5.26 -13.39
N SER A 246 -4.58 -6.52 -13.67
CA SER A 246 -5.56 -7.60 -13.72
C SER A 246 -5.97 -8.05 -12.33
N ILE A 247 -7.19 -8.58 -12.20
CA ILE A 247 -7.67 -9.22 -10.97
C ILE A 247 -7.72 -10.73 -11.14
N ALA A 248 -7.17 -11.47 -10.17
CA ALA A 248 -7.36 -12.92 -10.08
C ALA A 248 -8.75 -13.22 -9.51
N SER A 249 -9.49 -14.16 -10.11
CA SER A 249 -10.80 -14.57 -9.60
C SER A 249 -10.74 -15.19 -8.19
N ASN A 250 -9.62 -15.83 -7.86
CA ASN A 250 -9.33 -16.50 -6.59
C ASN A 250 -8.34 -15.70 -5.71
N TRP A 251 -8.38 -14.36 -5.80
CA TRP A 251 -7.41 -13.53 -5.09
C TRP A 251 -7.52 -13.64 -3.57
N GLN A 252 -8.71 -13.93 -3.02
CA GLN A 252 -8.92 -14.04 -1.58
C GLN A 252 -8.18 -15.26 -1.01
N GLU A 253 -8.16 -16.38 -1.73
CA GLU A 253 -7.38 -17.56 -1.36
C GLU A 253 -5.88 -17.30 -1.50
N ILE A 254 -5.45 -16.63 -2.58
CA ILE A 254 -4.03 -16.28 -2.79
C ILE A 254 -3.55 -15.34 -1.66
N MET A 255 -4.38 -14.38 -1.29
CA MET A 255 -4.07 -13.38 -0.26
C MET A 255 -3.65 -14.04 1.06
N GLN A 256 -4.22 -15.18 1.44
CA GLN A 256 -3.87 -15.92 2.66
C GLN A 256 -2.39 -16.29 2.73
N GLY A 257 -1.75 -16.58 1.59
CA GLY A 257 -0.32 -16.87 1.50
C GLY A 257 0.59 -15.64 1.38
N VAL A 258 0.04 -14.43 1.24
CA VAL A 258 0.83 -13.21 1.07
C VAL A 258 1.39 -12.75 2.42
N VAL A 259 2.73 -12.67 2.49
CA VAL A 259 3.49 -12.15 3.64
C VAL A 259 4.04 -10.77 3.31
N LEU A 260 3.77 -9.78 4.16
CA LEU A 260 4.30 -8.41 4.04
C LEU A 260 5.04 -8.02 5.33
N SER A 261 6.05 -7.16 5.20
CA SER A 261 6.67 -6.47 6.35
C SER A 261 5.67 -5.52 7.02
N GLY A 262 5.82 -5.31 8.33
CA GLY A 262 4.92 -4.45 9.10
C GLY A 262 3.51 -5.03 9.28
N ASP A 263 3.38 -6.36 9.26
CA ASP A 263 2.11 -7.02 9.56
C ASP A 263 1.71 -6.75 11.01
N SER A 264 0.77 -5.81 11.19
CA SER A 264 0.19 -5.38 12.48
C SER A 264 -0.66 -6.45 13.18
N GLY A 265 -0.47 -7.73 12.81
CA GLY A 265 -1.11 -8.89 13.42
C GLY A 265 -2.36 -9.38 12.69
N ARG A 266 -2.58 -9.02 11.42
CA ARG A 266 -3.79 -9.42 10.68
C ARG A 266 -3.51 -10.66 9.83
N ARG A 267 -3.54 -11.81 10.49
CA ARG A 267 -3.36 -13.14 9.88
C ARG A 267 -4.65 -13.91 9.60
N GLY A 268 -5.82 -13.35 9.95
CA GLY A 268 -7.10 -14.02 9.72
C GLY A 268 -7.40 -14.22 8.24
N ASP A 269 -8.02 -15.35 7.92
CA ASP A 269 -8.38 -15.77 6.55
C ASP A 269 -9.62 -15.04 6.01
N VAL A 270 -10.34 -14.32 6.87
CA VAL A 270 -11.60 -13.65 6.56
C VAL A 270 -11.43 -12.13 6.58
N ILE A 271 -11.89 -11.48 5.51
CA ILE A 271 -12.01 -10.03 5.43
C ILE A 271 -13.27 -9.61 6.18
N GLN A 272 -13.09 -8.97 7.33
CA GLN A 272 -14.18 -8.49 8.16
C GLN A 272 -13.83 -7.15 8.82
N GLY A 273 -14.86 -6.35 9.12
CA GLY A 273 -14.71 -5.15 9.94
C GLY A 273 -14.09 -5.49 11.30
N ARG A 274 -13.36 -4.54 11.89
CA ARG A 274 -13.01 -4.65 13.31
C ARG A 274 -14.16 -4.04 14.11
N PRO A 275 -14.60 -4.67 15.21
CA PRO A 275 -15.53 -4.00 16.10
C PRO A 275 -14.89 -2.69 16.57
N ARG A 276 -15.71 -1.64 16.64
CA ARG A 276 -15.27 -0.36 17.19
C ARG A 276 -14.82 -0.57 18.63
N GLN A 277 -13.75 0.11 19.01
CA GLN A 277 -13.20 0.02 20.35
C GLN A 277 -13.88 1.01 21.28
N GLU A 278 -13.89 0.69 22.58
CA GLU A 278 -14.31 1.64 23.59
C GLU A 278 -13.33 2.82 23.63
N ILE A 279 -13.87 4.03 23.66
CA ILE A 279 -13.08 5.26 23.72
C ILE A 279 -12.72 5.53 25.18
N PRO A 280 -11.42 5.63 25.54
CA PRO A 280 -11.01 6.05 26.88
C PRO A 280 -11.55 7.44 27.21
N ASP A 281 -11.90 7.70 28.48
CA ASP A 281 -12.47 8.99 28.88
C ASP A 281 -11.57 10.19 28.53
N SER A 282 -10.25 10.01 28.58
CA SER A 282 -9.27 11.03 28.18
C SER A 282 -9.33 11.42 26.69
N LEU A 283 -9.91 10.55 25.84
CA LEU A 283 -10.11 10.82 24.41
C LEU A 283 -11.49 11.38 24.11
N LYS A 284 -12.51 11.08 24.93
CA LYS A 284 -13.87 11.62 24.75
C LYS A 284 -13.88 13.15 24.81
N SER A 285 -13.12 13.75 25.73
CA SER A 285 -12.97 15.22 25.77
C SER A 285 -12.30 15.77 24.51
N GLN A 286 -11.27 15.09 24.00
CA GLN A 286 -10.55 15.52 22.79
C GLN A 286 -11.41 15.43 21.52
N GLU A 287 -12.36 14.50 21.46
CA GLU A 287 -13.30 14.39 20.33
C GLU A 287 -14.10 15.69 20.13
N CYS A 288 -14.51 16.32 21.23
CA CYS A 288 -15.26 17.58 21.23
C CYS A 288 -14.34 18.82 21.10
N GLU A 289 -13.11 18.73 21.60
CA GLU A 289 -12.19 19.86 21.74
C GLU A 289 -11.18 19.98 20.57
N SER A 290 -11.20 19.07 19.60
CA SER A 290 -10.23 18.99 18.50
C SER A 290 -10.82 19.48 17.18
N PRO A 291 -10.61 20.76 16.78
CA PRO A 291 -11.09 21.28 15.50
C PRO A 291 -10.54 20.50 14.32
N SER A 292 -9.24 20.15 14.34
CA SER A 292 -8.62 19.41 13.22
C SER A 292 -9.22 18.02 13.06
N TYR A 293 -9.65 17.38 14.15
CA TYR A 293 -10.33 16.09 14.08
C TYR A 293 -11.69 16.20 13.41
N SER A 294 -12.51 17.17 13.82
CA SER A 294 -13.82 17.39 13.21
C SER A 294 -13.71 17.69 11.72
N THR A 295 -12.80 18.57 11.32
CA THR A 295 -12.57 18.89 9.90
C THR A 295 -11.98 17.71 9.12
N LEU A 296 -11.21 16.84 9.77
CA LEU A 296 -10.70 15.63 9.15
C LEU A 296 -11.81 14.61 8.89
N CYS A 297 -12.71 14.42 9.84
CA CYS A 297 -13.88 13.57 9.68
C CYS A 297 -14.76 14.08 8.54
N GLU A 298 -15.08 15.38 8.51
CA GLU A 298 -15.82 16.00 7.41
C GLU A 298 -15.11 15.78 6.05
N ARG A 299 -13.81 16.06 5.97
CA ARG A 299 -13.00 15.89 4.75
C ARG A 299 -13.01 14.45 4.22
N LEU A 300 -13.13 13.47 5.10
CA LEU A 300 -13.09 12.05 4.78
C LEU A 300 -14.48 11.41 4.72
N ASP A 301 -15.55 12.21 4.84
CA ASP A 301 -16.94 11.74 4.88
C ASP A 301 -17.17 10.73 6.01
N TYR A 302 -16.73 11.10 7.21
CA TYR A 302 -17.06 10.42 8.48
C TYR A 302 -17.82 11.36 9.39
N ASP A 303 -18.73 10.80 10.18
CA ASP A 303 -19.36 11.49 11.30
C ASP A 303 -18.32 11.71 12.42
N PRO A 304 -18.09 12.96 12.85
CA PRO A 304 -17.17 13.24 13.96
C PRO A 304 -17.68 12.70 15.31
N ASN A 305 -19.00 12.44 15.46
CA ASN A 305 -19.55 11.79 16.66
C ASN A 305 -19.40 10.27 16.54
N PHE A 306 -18.36 9.75 17.16
CA PHE A 306 -17.98 8.35 17.07
C PHE A 306 -19.04 7.40 17.63
N ALA A 307 -19.79 7.85 18.65
CA ALA A 307 -20.85 7.07 19.27
C ALA A 307 -22.11 6.99 18.40
N ALA A 308 -22.44 8.07 17.66
CA ALA A 308 -23.55 8.07 16.71
C ALA A 308 -23.24 7.18 15.49
N ALA A 309 -22.01 7.25 14.98
CA ALA A 309 -21.58 6.46 13.83
C ALA A 309 -21.43 4.95 14.08
N ALA A 310 -21.42 4.50 15.34
CA ALA A 310 -21.51 3.07 15.67
C ALA A 310 -22.91 2.49 15.40
N ASN A 311 -23.94 3.34 15.31
CA ASN A 311 -25.34 2.95 15.20
C ASN A 311 -26.01 3.37 13.86
N ALA A 312 -25.28 4.03 12.96
CA ALA A 312 -25.81 4.37 11.65
C ALA A 312 -25.83 3.11 10.75
N PRO A 313 -26.99 2.69 10.21
CA PRO A 313 -27.04 1.61 9.23
C PRO A 313 -26.26 2.02 7.98
N LEU A 314 -25.49 1.07 7.43
CA LEU A 314 -24.89 1.22 6.10
C LEU A 314 -26.05 1.28 5.09
N GLU A 315 -26.44 2.48 4.68
CA GLU A 315 -27.42 2.66 3.61
C GLU A 315 -26.88 2.05 2.30
N CYS A 316 -27.74 1.28 1.62
CA CYS A 316 -27.44 0.48 0.43
C CYS A 316 -27.24 1.31 -0.84
#